data_AF-A0A8X7VX99-F1
#
_entry.id   AF-A0A8X7VX99-F1
#
_cell.length_a   1.000
_cell.length_b   1.000
_cell.length_c   1.000
_cell.angle_alpha   90.00
_cell.angle_beta   90.00
_cell.angle_gamma   90.00
#
_symmetry.space_group_name_H-M   'P 1'
#
loop_
_entity.id
_entity.type
_entity.pdbx_description
1 polymer ?
#
loop_
_entity_poly.entity_id
_entity_poly.type
_entity_poly.pdbx_seq_one_letter_code
_entity_poly.pdbx_strand_id
1 'polypeptide(L)'
;MRSLSFGEVDPETSLDVFKPDPEFHQNESKCQQLKRKILGEEDTDEQEQEDDDDDDEGEEKIIQDHTETDLVSLRRRIYLTIMSSLGFEEAGHKLSEIRVEPGQEMELCVMILGCCTEERAYRSFYGHLAHRFCLKSEAHRECFKNLFVQQYSTVHRLETNKIRSVAMLFAHVLATDALPWHVLANIRLTEEETTCSSRIFVKILFQELSEQLGIMGLKEKLQDPTMEQTFEPIFPKDHPKNMRFSINFFTSIGLGGITGKLRQVLHHLLHLHQEDVD
;
A
#
# COMPACT_ATOMS: atom_id res chain seq x y z
N MET A 1 45.98 23.23 4.02
CA MET A 1 45.13 22.54 5.00
C MET A 1 45.31 23.20 6.36
N ARG A 2 44.36 24.03 6.79
CA ARG A 2 44.30 24.48 8.20
C ARG A 2 43.51 23.43 8.96
N SER A 3 44.18 22.66 9.82
CA SER A 3 43.48 21.77 10.76
C SER A 3 42.81 22.64 11.82
N LEU A 4 41.48 22.64 11.86
CA LEU A 4 40.73 23.15 13.00
C LEU A 4 40.92 22.17 14.15
N SER A 5 41.67 22.58 15.18
CA SER A 5 41.67 21.91 16.48
C SER A 5 40.34 22.23 17.16
N PHE A 6 39.42 21.28 17.17
CA PHE A 6 38.27 21.35 18.07
C PHE A 6 38.83 21.21 19.49
N GLY A 7 38.68 22.26 20.32
CA GLY A 7 39.02 22.18 21.74
C GLY A 7 38.20 21.07 22.41
N GLU A 8 38.74 20.48 23.47
CA GLU A 8 37.99 19.53 24.30
C GLU A 8 36.70 20.18 24.80
N VAL A 9 35.57 19.55 24.50
CA VAL A 9 34.25 19.98 24.97
C VAL A 9 34.04 19.38 26.35
N ASP A 10 33.85 20.22 27.37
CA ASP A 10 33.46 19.77 28.70
C ASP A 10 32.02 19.23 28.64
N PRO A 11 31.79 17.95 28.92
CA PRO A 11 30.46 17.36 28.87
C PRO A 11 29.57 17.77 30.05
N GLU A 12 30.06 18.52 31.05
CA GLU A 12 29.31 19.06 32.19
C GLU A 12 28.42 18.01 32.91
N THR A 13 28.83 16.74 32.91
CA THR A 13 28.07 15.59 33.48
C THR A 13 27.69 15.75 34.95
N SER A 14 28.27 16.74 35.63
CA SER A 14 27.93 17.13 36.99
C SER A 14 26.53 17.76 37.13
N LEU A 15 25.90 18.19 36.03
CA LEU A 15 24.53 18.73 35.97
C LEU A 15 23.47 17.62 35.93
N ASP A 16 23.83 16.40 35.52
CA ASP A 16 22.92 15.25 35.45
C ASP A 16 22.59 14.66 36.83
N VAL A 17 23.30 15.10 37.88
CA VAL A 17 23.12 14.64 39.26
C VAL A 17 22.41 15.71 40.06
N PHE A 18 21.27 15.35 40.68
CA PHE A 18 20.49 16.25 41.51
C PHE A 18 21.33 16.76 42.70
N LYS A 19 21.45 18.08 42.80
CA LYS A 19 22.14 18.77 43.89
C LYS A 19 21.21 19.82 44.47
N PRO A 20 21.17 19.99 45.81
CA PRO A 20 20.39 21.05 46.43
C PRO A 20 20.94 22.42 46.01
N ASP A 21 20.07 23.25 45.43
CA ASP A 21 20.39 24.61 45.01
C ASP A 21 20.02 25.61 46.13
N PRO A 22 21.00 26.31 46.74
CA PRO A 22 20.72 27.32 47.77
C PRO A 22 19.94 28.53 47.23
N GLU A 23 19.94 28.77 45.91
CA GLU A 23 19.22 29.86 45.25
C GLU A 23 17.99 29.36 44.47
N PHE A 24 17.49 28.16 44.78
CA PHE A 24 16.40 27.47 44.07
C PHE A 24 15.23 28.41 43.73
N HIS A 25 14.68 29.12 44.72
CA HIS A 25 13.53 30.01 44.52
C HIS A 25 13.80 31.15 43.51
N GLN A 26 15.02 31.69 43.46
CA GLN A 26 15.36 32.73 42.50
C GLN A 26 15.57 32.16 41.09
N ASN A 27 16.20 30.99 40.99
CA ASN A 27 16.43 30.32 39.71
C ASN A 27 15.13 29.80 39.11
N GLU A 28 14.21 29.29 39.93
CA GLU A 28 12.85 28.90 39.52
C GLU A 28 12.07 30.11 38.98
N SER A 29 12.08 31.25 39.69
CA SER A 29 11.41 32.47 39.24
C SER A 29 11.95 32.98 37.89
N LYS A 30 13.28 32.96 37.70
CA LYS A 30 13.92 33.30 36.41
C LYS A 30 13.51 32.34 35.30
N CYS A 31 13.44 31.04 35.59
CA CYS A 31 13.04 30.02 34.62
C CYS A 31 11.56 30.20 34.22
N GLN A 32 10.67 30.47 35.18
CA GLN A 32 9.26 30.78 34.93
C GLN A 32 9.07 32.06 34.10
N GLN A 33 9.82 33.13 34.39
CA GLN A 33 9.79 34.35 33.58
C GLN A 33 10.25 34.10 32.14
N LEU A 34 11.32 33.32 31.96
CA LEU A 34 11.81 32.95 30.64
C LEU A 34 10.79 32.08 29.89
N LYS A 35 10.17 31.12 30.57
CA LYS A 35 9.10 30.27 30.04
C LYS A 35 7.92 31.11 29.54
N ARG A 36 7.39 32.02 30.36
CA ARG A 36 6.31 32.95 29.98
C ARG A 36 6.67 33.79 28.76
N LYS A 37 7.90 34.29 28.70
CA LYS A 37 8.37 35.10 27.56
C LYS A 37 8.47 34.32 26.25
N ILE A 38 8.80 33.03 26.32
CA ILE A 38 8.97 32.17 25.13
C ILE A 38 7.63 31.60 24.66
N LEU A 39 6.77 31.19 25.59
CA LEU A 39 5.53 30.46 25.30
C LEU A 39 4.29 31.36 25.26
N GLY A 40 4.37 32.60 25.75
CA GLY A 40 3.26 33.56 25.68
C GLY A 40 2.06 33.20 26.56
N GLU A 41 2.26 32.44 27.63
CA GLU A 41 1.21 32.11 28.61
C GLU A 41 1.03 33.30 29.58
N GLU A 42 -0.13 33.97 29.50
CA GLU A 42 -0.63 34.85 30.57
C GLU A 42 -1.19 33.94 31.69
N ASP A 43 -0.70 34.10 32.92
CA ASP A 43 -1.09 33.28 34.06
C ASP A 43 -2.59 33.45 34.38
N THR A 44 -3.38 32.40 34.18
CA THR A 44 -4.58 32.18 34.99
C THR A 44 -4.14 31.63 36.34
N ASP A 45 -4.15 32.48 37.36
CA ASP A 45 -3.98 32.10 38.75
C ASP A 45 -5.08 31.09 39.14
N GLU A 46 -4.70 29.84 39.39
CA GLU A 46 -5.57 28.84 40.03
C GLU A 46 -5.75 29.19 41.51
N GLN A 47 -6.80 29.95 41.82
CA GLN A 47 -7.40 29.96 43.16
C GLN A 47 -8.57 28.97 43.18
N GLU A 48 -8.43 27.91 43.96
CA GLU A 48 -9.51 26.98 44.29
C GLU A 48 -10.63 27.71 45.05
N GLN A 49 -11.81 27.83 44.44
CA GLN A 49 -13.09 27.97 45.13
C GLN A 49 -14.14 27.07 44.46
N GLU A 50 -14.68 26.13 45.23
CA GLU A 50 -15.90 25.37 44.93
C GLU A 50 -17.11 26.30 45.06
N ASP A 51 -17.97 26.39 44.03
CA ASP A 51 -19.39 25.99 44.07
C ASP A 51 -20.21 26.56 42.89
N ASP A 52 -21.00 25.65 42.31
CA ASP A 52 -22.30 25.72 41.59
C ASP A 52 -22.55 26.59 40.34
N ASP A 53 -23.00 25.86 39.30
CA ASP A 53 -23.91 26.19 38.20
C ASP A 53 -23.84 27.57 37.51
N ASP A 54 -23.37 27.58 36.26
CA ASP A 54 -24.14 28.18 35.16
C ASP A 54 -23.61 27.68 33.78
N ASP A 55 -24.57 27.40 32.89
CA ASP A 55 -24.38 27.10 31.47
C ASP A 55 -23.47 28.14 30.79
N ASP A 56 -22.33 27.72 30.24
CA ASP A 56 -21.65 28.51 29.21
C ASP A 56 -21.23 27.59 28.06
N GLU A 57 -21.66 27.99 26.86
CA GLU A 57 -21.36 27.36 25.57
C GLU A 57 -19.85 27.48 25.32
N GLY A 58 -19.09 26.55 25.89
CA GLY A 58 -17.69 26.37 25.58
C GLY A 58 -17.56 25.97 24.12
N GLU A 59 -17.16 26.92 23.27
CA GLU A 59 -16.55 26.61 21.99
C GLU A 59 -15.49 25.53 22.24
N GLU A 60 -15.81 24.29 21.84
CA GLU A 60 -14.83 23.23 21.73
C GLU A 60 -13.72 23.82 20.84
N LYS A 61 -12.62 24.26 21.46
CA LYS A 61 -11.37 24.45 20.74
C LYS A 61 -11.07 23.07 20.19
N ILE A 62 -11.46 22.85 18.93
CA ILE A 62 -11.10 21.67 18.15
C ILE A 62 -9.58 21.67 18.17
N ILE A 63 -8.99 20.90 19.07
CA ILE A 63 -7.56 20.68 19.12
C ILE A 63 -7.29 19.90 17.84
N GLN A 64 -6.89 20.62 16.79
CA GLN A 64 -6.51 20.03 15.53
C GLN A 64 -5.19 19.31 15.77
N ASP A 65 -5.29 18.02 16.07
CA ASP A 65 -4.12 17.18 16.30
C ASP A 65 -3.31 17.08 15.00
N HIS A 66 -2.19 17.80 14.98
CA HIS A 66 -1.22 17.77 13.89
C HIS A 66 -0.17 16.65 14.07
N THR A 67 -0.36 15.73 15.01
CA THR A 67 0.57 14.63 15.25
C THR A 67 0.17 13.36 14.50
N GLU A 68 1.14 12.60 14.00
CA GLU A 68 0.92 11.29 13.35
C GLU A 68 0.40 10.20 14.33
N THR A 69 0.17 10.56 15.60
CA THR A 69 -0.19 9.67 16.71
C THR A 69 -1.53 8.97 16.48
N ASP A 70 -2.50 9.67 15.89
CA ASP A 70 -3.81 9.12 15.57
C ASP A 70 -3.74 8.07 14.46
N LEU A 71 -2.91 8.33 13.43
CA LEU A 71 -2.69 7.36 12.33
C LEU A 71 -1.96 6.11 12.83
N VAL A 72 -0.96 6.27 13.70
CA VAL A 72 -0.26 5.13 14.32
C VAL A 72 -1.23 4.31 15.17
N SER A 73 -2.10 4.97 15.93
CA SER A 73 -3.13 4.32 16.75
C SER A 73 -4.14 3.56 15.89
N LEU A 74 -4.58 4.17 14.78
CA LEU A 74 -5.46 3.53 13.79
C LEU A 74 -4.82 2.28 13.19
N ARG A 75 -3.57 2.39 12.70
CA ARG A 75 -2.81 1.26 12.13
C ARG A 75 -2.66 0.12 13.13
N ARG A 76 -2.31 0.44 14.38
CA ARG A 76 -2.18 -0.56 15.46
C ARG A 76 -3.52 -1.26 15.73
N ARG A 77 -4.61 -0.51 15.77
CA ARG A 77 -5.97 -1.06 15.97
C ARG A 77 -6.33 -2.03 14.85
N ILE A 78 -6.15 -1.62 13.58
CA ILE A 78 -6.42 -2.47 12.41
C ILE A 78 -5.58 -3.75 12.44
N TYR A 79 -4.28 -3.63 12.72
CA TYR A 79 -3.38 -4.79 12.82
C TYR A 79 -3.84 -5.78 13.88
N LEU A 80 -4.12 -5.30 15.10
CA LEU A 80 -4.58 -6.15 16.20
C LEU A 80 -5.93 -6.81 15.88
N THR A 81 -6.85 -6.10 15.24
CA THR A 81 -8.13 -6.66 14.80
C THR A 81 -7.92 -7.79 13.77
N ILE A 82 -7.04 -7.61 12.78
CA ILE A 82 -6.74 -8.64 11.78
C ILE A 82 -6.13 -9.88 12.45
N MET A 83 -5.12 -9.68 13.31
CA MET A 83 -4.34 -10.78 13.91
C MET A 83 -5.11 -11.55 15.00
N SER A 84 -6.07 -10.91 15.66
CA SER A 84 -6.92 -11.55 16.68
C SER A 84 -8.16 -12.24 16.10
N SER A 85 -8.48 -12.04 14.82
CA SER A 85 -9.65 -12.63 14.19
C SER A 85 -9.37 -14.04 13.66
N LEU A 86 -10.32 -14.96 13.83
CA LEU A 86 -10.17 -16.34 13.37
C LEU A 86 -10.42 -16.48 11.87
N GLY A 87 -11.42 -15.75 11.37
CA GLY A 87 -11.88 -15.79 9.98
C GLY A 87 -12.08 -14.41 9.36
N PHE A 88 -12.11 -14.36 8.02
CA PHE A 88 -12.22 -13.09 7.29
C PHE A 88 -13.57 -12.40 7.52
N GLU A 89 -14.64 -13.16 7.81
CA GLU A 89 -15.96 -12.61 8.10
C GLU A 89 -15.96 -11.84 9.42
N GLU A 90 -15.39 -12.43 10.47
CA GLU A 90 -15.21 -11.81 11.78
C GLU A 90 -14.32 -10.58 11.68
N ALA A 91 -13.16 -10.69 11.00
CA ALA A 91 -12.26 -9.57 10.76
C ALA A 91 -12.96 -8.45 10.00
N GLY A 92 -13.68 -8.77 8.92
CA GLY A 92 -14.41 -7.79 8.12
C GLY A 92 -15.52 -7.09 8.88
N HIS A 93 -16.21 -7.79 9.79
CA HIS A 93 -17.21 -7.19 10.68
C HIS A 93 -16.55 -6.23 11.68
N LYS A 94 -15.55 -6.69 12.43
CA LYS A 94 -14.84 -5.87 13.43
C LYS A 94 -14.17 -4.65 12.81
N LEU A 95 -13.51 -4.83 11.66
CA LEU A 95 -12.88 -3.71 10.92
C LEU A 95 -13.92 -2.71 10.39
N SER A 96 -15.15 -3.15 10.12
CA SER A 96 -16.24 -2.26 9.70
C SER A 96 -16.79 -1.39 10.83
N GLU A 97 -16.58 -1.78 12.08
CA GLU A 97 -16.99 -1.01 13.27
C GLU A 97 -15.93 0.02 13.67
N ILE A 98 -14.69 -0.13 13.19
CA ILE A 98 -13.65 0.87 13.36
C ILE A 98 -14.09 2.14 12.63
N ARG A 99 -14.25 3.24 13.37
CA ARG A 99 -14.43 4.57 12.77
C ARG A 99 -13.16 4.94 12.01
N VAL A 100 -13.30 5.01 10.69
CA VAL A 100 -12.30 5.51 9.75
C VAL A 100 -12.80 6.87 9.30
N GLU A 101 -12.03 7.92 9.58
CA GLU A 101 -12.40 9.27 9.13
C GLU A 101 -12.31 9.35 7.60
N PRO A 102 -13.15 10.17 6.94
CA PRO A 102 -13.06 10.37 5.49
C PRO A 102 -11.64 10.79 5.09
N GLY A 103 -11.04 10.06 4.14
CA GLY A 103 -9.65 10.24 3.70
C GLY A 103 -8.65 9.25 4.31
N GLN A 104 -9.04 8.50 5.34
CA GLN A 104 -8.19 7.46 5.96
C GLN A 104 -8.47 6.04 5.42
N GLU A 105 -9.35 5.88 4.42
CA GLU A 105 -9.70 4.57 3.83
C GLU A 105 -8.48 3.85 3.25
N MET A 106 -7.52 4.63 2.73
CA MET A 106 -6.26 4.11 2.21
C MET A 106 -5.45 3.40 3.30
N GLU A 107 -5.48 3.89 4.54
CA GLU A 107 -4.74 3.27 5.66
C GLU A 107 -5.26 1.87 5.96
N LEU A 108 -6.58 1.65 5.88
CA LEU A 108 -7.17 0.33 6.02
C LEU A 108 -6.67 -0.63 4.94
N CYS A 109 -6.71 -0.20 3.67
CA CYS A 109 -6.25 -1.01 2.54
C CYS A 109 -4.74 -1.29 2.61
N VAL A 110 -3.92 -0.30 2.98
CA VAL A 110 -2.47 -0.42 3.20
C VAL A 110 -2.18 -1.42 4.31
N MET A 111 -2.89 -1.35 5.43
CA MET A 111 -2.69 -2.27 6.56
C MET A 111 -3.11 -3.71 6.21
N ILE A 112 -4.23 -3.91 5.49
CA ILE A 112 -4.63 -5.25 5.01
C ILE A 112 -3.53 -5.86 4.13
N LEU A 113 -3.02 -5.08 3.18
CA LEU A 113 -1.96 -5.52 2.28
C LEU A 113 -0.62 -5.73 3.03
N GLY A 114 -0.26 -4.82 3.94
CA GLY A 114 0.94 -4.91 4.75
C GLY A 114 0.97 -6.20 5.58
N CYS A 115 -0.11 -6.48 6.30
CA CYS A 115 -0.29 -7.74 7.03
C CYS A 115 -0.17 -8.96 6.09
N CYS A 116 -0.77 -8.91 4.90
CA CYS A 116 -0.68 -9.98 3.91
C CYS A 116 0.77 -10.24 3.46
N THR A 117 1.58 -9.19 3.30
CA THR A 117 2.97 -9.31 2.84
C THR A 117 3.97 -9.75 3.90
N GLU A 118 3.68 -9.54 5.19
CA GLU A 118 4.56 -9.97 6.29
C GLU A 118 4.32 -11.42 6.72
N GLU A 119 3.25 -12.05 6.24
CA GLU A 119 2.95 -13.46 6.50
C GLU A 119 3.94 -14.39 5.77
N ARG A 120 4.36 -15.47 6.45
CA ARG A 120 5.33 -16.44 5.89
C ARG A 120 4.83 -17.11 4.62
N ALA A 121 3.51 -17.29 4.51
CA ALA A 121 2.84 -17.85 3.36
C ALA A 121 1.51 -17.13 3.16
N TYR A 122 1.11 -16.94 1.90
CA TYR A 122 -0.16 -16.31 1.57
C TYR A 122 -1.33 -17.11 2.14
N ARG A 123 -2.27 -16.39 2.78
CA ARG A 123 -3.54 -16.92 3.27
C ARG A 123 -4.66 -16.31 2.45
N SER A 124 -5.57 -17.16 1.93
CA SER A 124 -6.75 -16.70 1.18
C SER A 124 -7.64 -15.75 1.98
N PHE A 125 -7.54 -15.76 3.32
CA PHE A 125 -8.12 -14.78 4.24
C PHE A 125 -8.00 -13.33 3.73
N TYR A 126 -6.81 -12.91 3.27
CA TYR A 126 -6.58 -11.52 2.86
C TYR A 126 -7.26 -11.17 1.54
N GLY A 127 -7.32 -12.13 0.60
CA GLY A 127 -8.07 -11.97 -0.64
C GLY A 127 -9.57 -11.75 -0.38
N HIS A 128 -10.19 -12.60 0.45
CA HIS A 128 -11.61 -12.47 0.79
C HIS A 128 -11.90 -11.17 1.56
N LEU A 129 -11.00 -10.75 2.44
CA LEU A 129 -11.13 -9.50 3.18
C LEU A 129 -11.07 -8.30 2.23
N ALA A 130 -10.08 -8.27 1.33
CA ALA A 130 -9.96 -7.22 0.31
C ALA A 130 -11.18 -7.18 -0.63
N HIS A 131 -11.65 -8.34 -1.10
CA HIS A 131 -12.87 -8.48 -1.90
C HIS A 131 -14.07 -7.83 -1.20
N ARG A 132 -14.29 -8.17 0.08
CA ARG A 132 -15.40 -7.63 0.87
C ARG A 132 -15.36 -6.10 0.98
N PHE A 133 -14.19 -5.51 1.21
CA PHE A 133 -14.05 -4.06 1.30
C PHE A 133 -14.23 -3.36 -0.05
N CYS A 134 -13.72 -3.94 -1.14
CA CYS A 134 -13.95 -3.44 -2.50
C CYS A 134 -15.44 -3.41 -2.87
N LEU A 135 -16.23 -4.40 -2.47
CA LEU A 135 -17.68 -4.43 -2.73
C LEU A 135 -18.47 -3.50 -1.80
N LYS A 136 -17.95 -3.21 -0.60
CA LYS A 136 -18.65 -2.38 0.38
C LYS A 136 -18.62 -0.89 0.03
N SER A 137 -17.50 -0.39 -0.49
CA SER A 137 -17.34 1.04 -0.81
C SER A 137 -16.43 1.24 -2.02
N GLU A 138 -16.85 2.16 -2.89
CA GLU A 138 -16.06 2.60 -4.04
C GLU A 138 -14.73 3.23 -3.62
N ALA A 139 -14.67 3.90 -2.46
CA ALA A 139 -13.43 4.47 -1.94
C ALA A 139 -12.36 3.40 -1.66
N HIS A 140 -12.74 2.27 -1.04
CA HIS A 140 -11.82 1.16 -0.81
C HIS A 140 -11.39 0.50 -2.13
N ARG A 141 -12.32 0.36 -3.08
CA ARG A 141 -12.00 -0.16 -4.42
C ARG A 141 -10.96 0.72 -5.11
N GLU A 142 -11.09 2.04 -5.04
CA GLU A 142 -10.10 2.97 -5.59
C GLU A 142 -8.75 2.88 -4.85
N CYS A 143 -8.77 2.75 -3.52
CA CYS A 143 -7.57 2.52 -2.73
C CYS A 143 -6.83 1.24 -3.18
N PHE A 144 -7.54 0.12 -3.37
CA PHE A 144 -6.92 -1.12 -3.87
C PHE A 144 -6.40 -1.00 -5.30
N LYS A 145 -7.06 -0.23 -6.17
CA LYS A 145 -6.53 0.08 -7.52
C LYS A 145 -5.21 0.83 -7.42
N ASN A 146 -5.15 1.87 -6.60
CA ASN A 146 -3.93 2.65 -6.40
C ASN A 146 -2.81 1.80 -5.79
N LEU A 147 -3.14 0.93 -4.83
CA LEU A 147 -2.19 -0.03 -4.28
C LEU A 147 -1.65 -0.98 -5.34
N PHE A 148 -2.49 -1.50 -6.25
CA PHE A 148 -2.00 -2.36 -7.33
C PHE A 148 -0.92 -1.65 -8.16
N VAL A 149 -1.21 -0.43 -8.60
CA VAL A 149 -0.30 0.38 -9.42
C VAL A 149 1.00 0.66 -8.66
N GLN A 150 0.89 1.09 -7.41
CA GLN A 150 2.04 1.37 -6.55
C GLN A 150 2.90 0.13 -6.36
N GLN A 151 2.31 -0.99 -5.96
CA GLN A 151 3.04 -2.24 -5.70
C GLN A 151 3.73 -2.76 -6.97
N TYR A 152 3.08 -2.70 -8.12
CA TYR A 152 3.70 -3.13 -9.37
C TYR A 152 4.86 -2.22 -9.77
N SER A 153 4.71 -0.89 -9.63
CA SER A 153 5.79 0.07 -9.95
C SER A 153 7.04 -0.13 -9.09
N THR A 154 6.88 -0.50 -7.82
CA THR A 154 7.98 -0.74 -6.88
C THR A 154 8.29 -2.22 -6.66
N VAL A 155 7.79 -3.13 -7.52
CA VAL A 155 7.90 -4.59 -7.31
C VAL A 155 9.35 -5.09 -7.25
N HIS A 156 10.27 -4.40 -7.90
CA HIS A 156 11.71 -4.71 -7.88
C HIS A 156 12.35 -4.52 -6.49
N ARG A 157 11.70 -3.78 -5.59
CA ARG A 157 12.14 -3.56 -4.19
C ARG A 157 11.59 -4.61 -3.24
N LEU A 158 10.65 -5.44 -3.69
CA LEU A 158 10.02 -6.46 -2.87
C LEU A 158 10.81 -7.76 -2.93
N GLU A 159 10.92 -8.43 -1.79
CA GLU A 159 11.44 -9.79 -1.72
C GLU A 159 10.45 -10.77 -2.35
N THR A 160 10.94 -11.91 -2.84
CA THR A 160 10.15 -12.91 -3.58
C THR A 160 8.89 -13.37 -2.84
N ASN A 161 8.95 -13.54 -1.52
CA ASN A 161 7.78 -13.94 -0.73
C ASN A 161 6.72 -12.84 -0.68
N LYS A 162 7.14 -11.57 -0.55
CA LYS A 162 6.23 -10.42 -0.59
C LYS A 162 5.58 -10.29 -1.96
N ILE A 163 6.36 -10.43 -3.04
CA ILE A 163 5.85 -10.46 -4.43
C ILE A 163 4.74 -11.52 -4.57
N ARG A 164 4.96 -12.72 -4.02
CA ARG A 164 3.95 -13.80 -4.04
C ARG A 164 2.68 -13.38 -3.32
N SER A 165 2.77 -12.88 -2.08
CA SER A 165 1.59 -12.47 -1.31
C SER A 165 0.79 -11.37 -2.03
N VAL A 166 1.47 -10.34 -2.55
CA VAL A 166 0.82 -9.25 -3.29
C VAL A 166 0.14 -9.80 -4.56
N ALA A 167 0.84 -10.61 -5.37
CA ALA A 167 0.29 -11.15 -6.60
C ALA A 167 -0.92 -12.07 -6.34
N MET A 168 -0.88 -12.91 -5.30
CA MET A 168 -2.00 -13.80 -4.95
C MET A 168 -3.23 -13.02 -4.45
N LEU A 169 -3.03 -11.96 -3.65
CA LEU A 169 -4.12 -11.08 -3.21
C LEU A 169 -4.80 -10.42 -4.40
N PHE A 170 -4.02 -9.84 -5.32
CA PHE A 170 -4.57 -9.13 -6.47
C PHE A 170 -5.20 -10.06 -7.50
N ALA A 171 -4.66 -11.27 -7.70
CA ALA A 171 -5.31 -12.28 -8.52
C ALA A 171 -6.70 -12.63 -8.00
N HIS A 172 -6.87 -12.77 -6.68
CA HIS A 172 -8.17 -13.10 -6.09
C HIS A 172 -9.21 -11.98 -6.29
N VAL A 173 -8.85 -10.71 -6.03
CA VAL A 173 -9.82 -9.60 -6.20
C VAL A 173 -10.15 -9.32 -7.68
N LEU A 174 -9.24 -9.66 -8.61
CA LEU A 174 -9.51 -9.60 -10.05
C LEU A 174 -10.40 -10.76 -10.53
N ALA A 175 -10.10 -11.99 -10.09
CA ALA A 175 -10.88 -13.17 -10.45
C ALA A 175 -12.33 -13.11 -9.95
N THR A 176 -12.55 -12.45 -8.81
CA THR A 176 -13.88 -12.24 -8.23
C THR A 176 -14.58 -10.96 -8.72
N ASP A 177 -14.02 -10.29 -9.74
CA ASP A 177 -14.53 -9.03 -10.31
C ASP A 177 -14.75 -7.89 -9.26
N ALA A 178 -14.09 -7.97 -8.10
CA ALA A 178 -14.13 -6.91 -7.08
C ALA A 178 -13.22 -5.71 -7.45
N LEU A 179 -12.14 -5.99 -8.18
CA LEU A 179 -11.29 -4.98 -8.79
C LEU A 179 -11.45 -5.05 -10.31
N PRO A 180 -11.61 -3.91 -11.00
CA PRO A 180 -11.75 -3.91 -12.44
C PRO A 180 -10.41 -4.25 -13.13
N TRP A 181 -10.48 -4.99 -14.24
CA TRP A 181 -9.32 -5.53 -14.94
C TRP A 181 -8.45 -4.47 -15.63
N HIS A 182 -8.92 -3.23 -15.75
CA HIS A 182 -8.16 -2.12 -16.34
C HIS A 182 -6.86 -1.82 -15.61
N VAL A 183 -6.73 -2.20 -14.33
CA VAL A 183 -5.46 -2.06 -13.59
C VAL A 183 -4.31 -2.86 -14.22
N LEU A 184 -4.61 -3.89 -15.02
CA LEU A 184 -3.59 -4.66 -15.74
C LEU A 184 -2.91 -3.87 -16.86
N ALA A 185 -3.47 -2.73 -17.30
CA ALA A 185 -2.83 -1.85 -18.28
C ALA A 185 -1.47 -1.29 -17.80
N ASN A 186 -1.23 -1.28 -16.49
CA ASN A 186 0.03 -0.88 -15.90
C ASN A 186 1.17 -1.91 -16.10
N ILE A 187 0.86 -3.12 -16.56
CA ILE A 187 1.82 -4.20 -16.82
C ILE A 187 2.26 -4.16 -18.28
N ARG A 188 3.55 -3.87 -18.51
CA ARG A 188 4.16 -3.93 -19.84
C ARG A 188 5.05 -5.16 -19.94
N LEU A 189 4.70 -6.11 -20.81
CA LEU A 189 5.40 -7.39 -20.93
C LEU A 189 6.34 -7.38 -22.14
N THR A 190 7.41 -6.59 -22.06
CA THR A 190 8.49 -6.51 -23.04
C THR A 190 9.83 -6.89 -22.41
N GLU A 191 10.82 -7.23 -23.24
CA GLU A 191 12.17 -7.57 -22.73
C GLU A 191 12.82 -6.38 -22.00
N GLU A 192 12.58 -5.16 -22.49
CA GLU A 192 13.23 -3.93 -22.05
C GLU A 192 12.58 -3.32 -20.80
N GLU A 193 11.26 -3.40 -20.67
CA GLU A 193 10.53 -2.78 -19.55
C GLU A 193 10.26 -3.74 -18.38
N THR A 194 10.64 -5.02 -18.50
CA THR A 194 10.44 -6.01 -17.42
C THR A 194 11.72 -6.41 -16.71
N THR A 195 11.66 -6.44 -15.37
CA THR A 195 12.71 -6.98 -14.50
C THR A 195 12.39 -8.42 -14.11
N CYS A 196 13.35 -9.13 -13.50
CA CYS A 196 13.10 -10.46 -12.94
C CYS A 196 11.94 -10.45 -11.93
N SER A 197 11.87 -9.43 -11.06
CA SER A 197 10.80 -9.29 -10.06
C SER A 197 9.44 -9.06 -10.69
N SER A 198 9.34 -8.20 -11.72
CA SER A 198 8.05 -8.00 -12.41
C SER A 198 7.62 -9.26 -13.17
N ARG A 199 8.54 -10.02 -13.75
CA ARG A 199 8.25 -11.32 -14.38
C ARG A 199 7.75 -12.35 -13.36
N ILE A 200 8.33 -12.41 -12.16
CA ILE A 200 7.85 -13.29 -11.08
C ILE A 200 6.44 -12.86 -10.64
N PHE A 201 6.18 -11.56 -10.49
CA PHE A 201 4.85 -11.04 -10.16
C PHE A 201 3.81 -11.45 -11.20
N VAL A 202 4.06 -11.16 -12.49
CA VAL A 202 3.14 -11.50 -13.59
C VAL A 202 2.93 -13.01 -13.66
N LYS A 203 3.99 -13.81 -13.47
CA LYS A 203 3.89 -15.28 -13.43
C LYS A 203 2.90 -15.72 -12.36
N ILE A 204 3.08 -15.28 -11.12
CA ILE A 204 2.24 -15.71 -9.99
C ILE A 204 0.81 -15.21 -10.18
N LEU A 205 0.63 -13.95 -10.59
CA LEU A 205 -0.67 -13.34 -10.83
C LEU A 205 -1.49 -14.14 -11.85
N PHE A 206 -0.92 -14.43 -13.02
CA PHE A 206 -1.64 -15.15 -14.08
C PHE A 206 -1.82 -16.64 -13.80
N GLN A 207 -0.88 -17.28 -13.09
CA GLN A 207 -1.06 -18.66 -12.64
C GLN A 207 -2.23 -18.76 -11.66
N GLU A 208 -2.31 -17.85 -10.68
CA GLU A 208 -3.41 -17.81 -9.70
C GLU A 208 -4.75 -17.46 -10.38
N LEU A 209 -4.77 -16.50 -11.32
CA LEU A 209 -5.98 -16.21 -12.12
C LEU A 209 -6.45 -17.44 -12.90
N SER A 210 -5.53 -18.19 -13.49
CA SER A 210 -5.87 -19.42 -14.22
C SER A 210 -6.34 -20.55 -13.30
N GLU A 211 -5.84 -20.62 -12.06
CA GLU A 211 -6.29 -21.58 -11.06
C GLU A 211 -7.75 -21.29 -10.64
N GLN A 212 -8.09 -20.01 -10.43
CA GLN A 212 -9.43 -19.61 -9.97
C GLN A 212 -10.49 -19.59 -11.08
N LEU A 213 -10.15 -19.12 -12.28
CA LEU A 213 -11.10 -18.99 -13.41
C LEU A 213 -11.09 -20.20 -14.35
N GLY A 214 -10.04 -21.02 -14.28
CA GLY A 214 -9.70 -21.98 -15.32
C GLY A 214 -9.12 -21.30 -16.57
N ILE A 215 -8.35 -22.06 -17.36
CA ILE A 215 -7.67 -21.53 -18.56
C ILE A 215 -8.65 -20.99 -19.61
N MET A 216 -9.83 -21.59 -19.73
CA MET A 216 -10.86 -21.16 -20.70
C MET A 216 -11.53 -19.85 -20.27
N GLY A 217 -11.93 -19.74 -18.99
CA GLY A 217 -12.55 -18.52 -18.46
C GLY A 217 -11.57 -17.34 -18.46
N LEU A 218 -10.30 -17.59 -18.12
CA LEU A 218 -9.25 -16.58 -18.24
C LEU A 218 -9.05 -16.13 -19.70
N LYS A 219 -9.01 -17.07 -20.65
CA LYS A 219 -8.88 -16.76 -22.07
C LYS A 219 -10.06 -15.90 -22.57
N GLU A 220 -11.28 -16.22 -22.17
CA GLU A 220 -12.47 -15.45 -22.53
C GLU A 220 -12.38 -14.00 -22.02
N LYS A 221 -12.06 -13.80 -20.74
CA LYS A 221 -11.85 -12.46 -20.15
C LYS A 221 -10.76 -11.67 -20.87
N LEU A 222 -9.62 -12.30 -21.20
CA LEU A 222 -8.50 -11.64 -21.88
C LEU A 222 -8.76 -11.35 -23.37
N GLN A 223 -9.78 -11.98 -23.96
CA GLN A 223 -10.16 -11.81 -25.37
C GLN A 223 -11.37 -10.89 -25.55
N ASP A 224 -11.88 -10.30 -24.48
CA ASP A 224 -12.96 -9.31 -24.51
C ASP A 224 -12.58 -8.12 -25.41
N PRO A 225 -13.33 -7.87 -26.50
CA PRO A 225 -13.08 -6.74 -27.41
C PRO A 225 -13.10 -5.38 -26.72
N THR A 226 -13.88 -5.21 -25.65
CA THR A 226 -14.00 -3.93 -24.93
C THR A 226 -12.74 -3.59 -24.14
N MET A 227 -11.96 -4.61 -23.76
CA MET A 227 -10.76 -4.50 -22.94
C MET A 227 -9.46 -4.70 -23.74
N GLU A 228 -9.53 -4.79 -25.07
CA GLU A 228 -8.38 -5.09 -25.91
C GLU A 228 -7.22 -4.09 -25.71
N GLN A 229 -7.53 -2.80 -25.55
CA GLN A 229 -6.52 -1.76 -25.25
C GLN A 229 -5.88 -1.92 -23.86
N THR A 230 -6.62 -2.44 -22.88
CA THR A 230 -6.09 -2.70 -21.54
C THR A 230 -5.02 -3.79 -21.57
N PHE A 231 -5.22 -4.82 -22.39
CA PHE A 231 -4.33 -5.98 -22.43
C PHE A 231 -3.24 -5.88 -23.51
N GLU A 232 -3.28 -4.88 -24.39
CA GLU A 232 -2.25 -4.65 -25.40
C GLU A 232 -0.83 -4.60 -24.80
N PRO A 233 -0.57 -3.90 -23.68
CA PRO A 233 0.76 -3.91 -23.04
C PRO A 233 1.28 -5.30 -22.62
N ILE A 234 0.37 -6.25 -22.37
CA ILE A 234 0.69 -7.64 -21.98
C ILE A 234 0.78 -8.55 -23.21
N PHE A 235 -0.03 -8.28 -24.24
CA PHE A 235 -0.06 -8.98 -25.52
C PHE A 235 0.28 -8.03 -26.68
N PRO A 236 1.54 -7.54 -26.72
CA PRO A 236 1.94 -6.47 -27.64
C PRO A 236 1.91 -6.97 -29.08
N LYS A 237 1.30 -6.19 -29.99
CA LYS A 237 1.18 -6.50 -31.43
C LYS A 237 2.01 -5.57 -32.33
N ASP A 238 2.91 -4.82 -31.71
CA ASP A 238 3.75 -3.80 -32.33
C ASP A 238 4.91 -4.40 -33.13
N HIS A 239 5.75 -5.20 -32.47
CA HIS A 239 6.99 -5.71 -33.03
C HIS A 239 7.12 -7.23 -32.82
N PRO A 240 7.56 -8.01 -33.84
CA PRO A 240 7.68 -9.47 -33.73
C PRO A 240 8.50 -9.96 -32.54
N LYS A 241 9.50 -9.17 -32.10
CA LYS A 241 10.31 -9.45 -30.91
C LYS A 241 9.46 -9.44 -29.63
N ASN A 242 8.63 -8.41 -29.44
CA ASN A 242 7.77 -8.25 -28.25
C ASN A 242 6.69 -9.32 -28.23
N MET A 243 6.08 -9.62 -29.39
CA MET A 243 5.14 -10.73 -29.55
C MET A 243 5.76 -12.07 -29.12
N ARG A 244 6.95 -12.40 -29.63
CA ARG A 244 7.66 -13.63 -29.26
C ARG A 244 7.99 -13.68 -27.78
N PHE A 245 8.41 -12.56 -27.19
CA PHE A 245 8.70 -12.46 -25.77
C PHE A 245 7.46 -12.80 -24.92
N SER A 246 6.33 -12.15 -25.19
CA SER A 246 5.06 -12.42 -24.48
C SER A 246 4.59 -13.87 -24.69
N ILE A 247 4.63 -14.39 -25.93
CA ILE A 247 4.28 -15.79 -26.24
C ILE A 247 5.15 -16.77 -25.44
N ASN A 248 6.47 -16.57 -25.45
CA ASN A 248 7.42 -17.44 -24.78
C ASN A 248 7.25 -17.37 -23.26
N PHE A 249 7.07 -16.16 -22.71
CA PHE A 249 6.79 -15.97 -21.30
C PHE A 249 5.58 -16.79 -20.85
N PHE A 250 4.42 -16.60 -21.46
CA PHE A 250 3.21 -17.34 -21.08
C PHE A 250 3.33 -18.84 -21.32
N THR A 251 4.03 -19.26 -22.37
CA THR A 251 4.30 -20.70 -22.63
C THR A 251 5.17 -21.29 -21.52
N SER A 252 6.23 -20.58 -21.09
CA SER A 252 7.16 -21.03 -20.04
C SER A 252 6.52 -21.17 -18.65
N ILE A 253 5.46 -20.41 -18.39
CA ILE A 253 4.72 -20.49 -17.11
C ILE A 253 3.52 -21.43 -17.18
N GLY A 254 3.34 -22.15 -18.28
CA GLY A 254 2.29 -23.15 -18.47
C GLY A 254 0.96 -22.61 -18.98
N LEU A 255 0.90 -21.33 -19.37
CA LEU A 255 -0.32 -20.64 -19.81
C LEU A 255 -0.34 -20.35 -21.31
N GLY A 256 0.28 -21.21 -22.13
CA GLY A 256 0.36 -21.01 -23.58
C GLY A 256 -1.01 -20.86 -24.27
N GLY A 257 -2.08 -21.41 -23.69
CA GLY A 257 -3.44 -21.36 -24.24
C GLY A 257 -4.03 -19.96 -24.41
N ILE A 258 -3.57 -18.97 -23.63
CA ILE A 258 -4.07 -17.59 -23.74
C ILE A 258 -3.42 -16.80 -24.89
N THR A 259 -2.31 -17.30 -25.44
CA THR A 259 -1.51 -16.61 -26.47
C THR A 259 -1.99 -16.85 -27.91
N GLY A 260 -3.13 -17.53 -28.10
CA GLY A 260 -3.59 -17.97 -29.43
C GLY A 260 -3.74 -16.85 -30.46
N LYS A 261 -4.44 -15.75 -30.11
CA LYS A 261 -4.63 -14.59 -30.99
C LYS A 261 -3.28 -13.95 -31.37
N LEU A 262 -2.36 -13.85 -30.41
CA LEU A 262 -1.04 -13.26 -30.61
C LEU A 262 -0.17 -14.11 -31.56
N ARG A 263 -0.25 -15.44 -31.45
CA ARG A 263 0.43 -16.38 -32.36
C ARG A 263 -0.07 -16.24 -33.80
N GLN A 264 -1.37 -16.07 -34.00
CA GLN A 264 -1.97 -15.86 -35.32
C GLN A 264 -1.49 -14.56 -35.96
N VAL A 265 -1.48 -13.46 -35.20
CA VAL A 265 -0.97 -12.16 -35.66
C VAL A 265 0.51 -12.26 -36.05
N LEU A 266 1.34 -12.89 -35.20
CA LEU A 266 2.76 -13.07 -35.50
C LEU A 266 2.98 -13.91 -36.77
N HIS A 267 2.22 -15.00 -36.94
CA HIS A 267 2.31 -15.83 -38.15
C HIS A 267 1.98 -15.04 -39.41
N HIS A 268 0.89 -14.25 -39.38
CA HIS A 268 0.50 -13.41 -40.51
C HIS A 268 1.56 -12.36 -40.86
N LEU A 269 2.09 -11.67 -39.85
CA LEU A 269 3.15 -10.67 -40.06
C LEU A 269 4.41 -11.26 -40.69
N LEU A 270 4.82 -12.47 -40.28
CA LEU A 270 6.02 -13.11 -40.83
C LEU A 270 5.83 -13.57 -42.28
N HIS A 271 4.62 -13.99 -42.67
CA HIS A 271 4.32 -14.33 -44.06
C HIS A 271 4.32 -13.12 -44.98
N LEU A 272 3.75 -11.98 -44.56
CA LEU A 272 3.78 -10.75 -45.36
C LEU A 272 5.21 -10.28 -45.65
N HIS A 273 6.11 -10.38 -44.67
CA HIS A 273 7.53 -10.01 -44.86
C HIS A 273 8.30 -10.98 -45.77
N GLN A 274 7.78 -12.17 -46.05
CA GLN A 274 8.39 -13.09 -47.02
C GLN A 274 7.94 -12.78 -48.46
N GLU A 275 6.73 -12.24 -48.65
CA GLU A 275 6.20 -11.88 -49.97
C GLU A 275 6.76 -10.55 -50.50
N ASP A 276 7.20 -9.63 -49.64
CA ASP A 276 7.81 -8.34 -50.03
C ASP A 276 9.31 -8.43 -50.40
N VAL A 277 9.94 -9.60 -50.27
CA VAL A 277 11.38 -9.83 -50.51
C VAL A 277 11.65 -10.68 -51.77
N ASP A 278 10.60 -11.22 -52.39
CA ASP A 278 10.63 -11.92 -53.68
C ASP A 278 10.13 -11.01 -54.83
#